data_AF-A0A198YQ94-F1
#
_entry.id   AF-A0A198YQ94-F1
#
_cell.length_a   1.000
_cell.length_b   1.000
_cell.length_c   1.000
_cell.angle_alpha   90.00
_cell.angle_beta   90.00
_cell.angle_gamma   90.00
#
_symmetry.space_group_name_H-M   'P 1'
#
loop_
_entity.id
_entity.type
_entity.pdbx_description
1 polymer ?
#
loop_
_entity_poly.entity_id
_entity_poly.type
_entity_poly.pdbx_seq_one_letter_code
_entity_poly.pdbx_strand_id
1 'polypeptide(L)'
;MAREDTEDAIIAYKSILAQIIDNRPSGTRQRLATALGKHRSFVTQITSPTYATPLPARHLATIVRVCHFSAAEQERFLEAYQAAHPGKLPDLGHSEKLRHLSLMVPDFGDERKNRLLEEAISDLVQKIVAISGASE
;
A
#
# COMPACT_ATOMS: atom_id res chain seq x y z
N MET A 1 -0.22 -3.09 -31.57
CA MET A 1 -0.25 -4.36 -30.82
C MET A 1 0.45 -4.20 -29.48
N ALA A 2 1.74 -4.49 -29.27
CA ALA A 2 2.35 -4.48 -27.92
C ALA A 2 2.17 -3.18 -27.08
N ARG A 3 2.10 -2.00 -27.71
CA ARG A 3 1.82 -0.72 -27.04
C ARG A 3 0.34 -0.55 -26.66
N GLU A 4 -0.58 -0.96 -27.54
CA GLU A 4 -2.02 -0.97 -27.27
C GLU A 4 -2.33 -1.98 -26.17
N ASP A 5 -1.71 -3.16 -26.20
CA ASP A 5 -1.88 -4.18 -25.16
C ASP A 5 -1.42 -3.68 -23.77
N THR A 6 -0.37 -2.84 -23.73
CA THR A 6 0.09 -2.22 -22.48
C THR A 6 -0.86 -1.13 -22.00
N GLU A 7 -1.40 -0.32 -22.92
CA GLU A 7 -2.35 0.74 -22.60
C GLU A 7 -3.70 0.16 -22.11
N ASP A 8 -4.18 -0.90 -22.74
CA ASP A 8 -5.36 -1.66 -22.32
C ASP A 8 -5.15 -2.27 -20.92
N ALA A 9 -3.97 -2.83 -20.66
CA ALA A 9 -3.62 -3.32 -19.33
C ALA A 9 -3.58 -2.18 -18.28
N ILE A 10 -3.12 -0.98 -18.66
CA ILE A 10 -3.15 0.20 -17.79
C ILE A 10 -4.58 0.63 -17.47
N ILE A 11 -5.43 0.68 -18.48
CA ILE A 11 -6.86 1.01 -18.35
C ILE A 11 -7.55 0.00 -17.44
N ALA A 12 -7.22 -1.29 -17.56
CA ALA A 12 -7.81 -2.37 -16.77
C ALA A 12 -7.58 -2.18 -15.25
N TYR A 13 -6.32 -2.05 -14.79
CA TYR A 13 -6.07 -1.91 -13.35
C TYR A 13 -6.59 -0.56 -12.81
N LYS A 14 -6.56 0.49 -13.63
CA LYS A 14 -7.09 1.80 -13.21
C LYS A 14 -8.61 1.81 -13.10
N SER A 15 -9.31 1.03 -13.90
CA SER A 15 -10.76 0.87 -13.78
C SER A 15 -11.13 0.22 -12.44
N ILE A 16 -10.36 -0.79 -12.02
CA ILE A 16 -10.49 -1.42 -10.69
C ILE A 16 -10.23 -0.38 -9.59
N LEU A 17 -9.12 0.37 -9.70
CA LEU A 17 -8.75 1.39 -8.72
C LEU A 17 -9.80 2.50 -8.60
N ALA A 18 -10.33 2.99 -9.72
CA ALA A 18 -11.38 3.98 -9.74
C ALA A 18 -12.64 3.49 -9.01
N GLN A 19 -13.08 2.25 -9.30
CA GLN A 19 -14.22 1.63 -8.63
C GLN A 19 -14.01 1.53 -7.11
N ILE A 20 -12.82 1.11 -6.66
CA ILE A 20 -12.50 1.03 -5.23
C ILE A 20 -12.62 2.42 -4.60
N ILE A 21 -12.03 3.45 -5.22
CA ILE A 21 -12.05 4.83 -4.71
C ILE A 21 -13.48 5.40 -4.66
N ASP A 22 -14.30 5.12 -5.68
CA ASP A 22 -15.67 5.62 -5.75
C ASP A 22 -16.60 4.95 -4.71
N ASN A 23 -16.25 3.76 -4.25
CA ASN A 23 -16.92 3.09 -3.12
C ASN A 23 -16.49 3.62 -1.74
N ARG A 24 -15.54 4.56 -1.66
CA ARG A 24 -15.08 5.15 -0.39
C ARG A 24 -15.74 6.50 -0.12
N PRO A 25 -15.77 6.97 1.15
CA PRO A 25 -16.39 8.24 1.50
C PRO A 25 -15.85 9.43 0.69
N SER A 26 -16.69 10.46 0.59
CA SER A 26 -16.30 11.74 0.00
C SER A 26 -15.02 12.29 0.66
N GLY A 27 -14.13 12.86 -0.16
CA GLY A 27 -12.83 13.36 0.30
C GLY A 27 -11.66 12.36 0.23
N THR A 28 -11.88 11.08 -0.13
CA THR A 28 -10.80 10.09 -0.30
C THR A 28 -9.71 10.55 -1.28
N ARG A 29 -10.09 11.17 -2.41
CA ARG A 29 -9.12 11.75 -3.37
C ARG A 29 -8.26 12.88 -2.77
N GLN A 30 -8.83 13.67 -1.85
CA GLN A 30 -8.08 14.71 -1.14
C GLN A 30 -7.11 14.09 -0.13
N ARG A 31 -7.54 13.07 0.62
CA ARG A 31 -6.69 12.31 1.54
C ARG A 31 -5.51 11.65 0.82
N LEU A 32 -5.75 11.09 -0.38
CA LEU A 32 -4.70 10.57 -1.24
C LEU A 32 -3.70 11.65 -1.64
N ALA A 33 -4.17 12.83 -2.07
CA ALA A 33 -3.30 13.94 -2.44
C ALA A 33 -2.36 14.33 -1.29
N THR A 34 -2.92 14.48 -0.09
CA THR A 34 -2.16 14.79 1.13
C THR A 34 -1.15 13.69 1.47
N ALA A 35 -1.57 12.42 1.51
CA ALA A 35 -0.69 11.31 1.89
C ALA A 35 0.42 11.02 0.87
N LEU A 36 0.20 11.36 -0.40
CA LEU A 36 1.21 11.24 -1.46
C LEU A 36 2.13 12.47 -1.54
N GLY A 37 1.79 13.58 -0.87
CA GLY A 37 2.49 14.85 -1.01
C GLY A 37 2.38 15.43 -2.43
N LYS A 38 1.21 15.28 -3.06
CA LYS A 38 0.96 15.66 -4.46
C LYS A 38 -0.34 16.44 -4.61
N HIS A 39 -0.52 17.07 -5.77
CA HIS A 39 -1.75 17.78 -6.10
C HIS A 39 -2.88 16.84 -6.52
N ARG A 40 -4.13 17.30 -6.41
CA ARG A 40 -5.33 16.56 -6.82
C ARG A 40 -5.29 16.14 -8.29
N SER A 41 -4.72 16.97 -9.17
CA SER A 41 -4.54 16.66 -10.59
C SER A 41 -3.68 15.41 -10.81
N PHE A 42 -2.57 15.30 -10.07
CA PHE A 42 -1.73 14.11 -10.10
C PHE A 42 -2.49 12.87 -9.66
N VAL A 43 -3.24 12.95 -8.55
CA VAL A 43 -4.09 11.85 -8.07
C VAL A 43 -5.08 11.40 -9.14
N THR A 44 -5.77 12.34 -9.80
CA THR A 44 -6.69 12.02 -10.89
C THR A 44 -5.99 11.31 -12.04
N GLN A 45 -4.82 11.78 -12.48
CA GLN A 45 -4.06 11.19 -13.58
C GLN A 45 -3.66 9.73 -13.31
N ILE A 46 -3.26 9.41 -12.07
CA ILE A 46 -2.79 8.06 -11.72
C ILE A 46 -3.93 7.11 -11.32
N THR A 47 -5.12 7.62 -10.97
CA THR A 47 -6.27 6.81 -10.51
C THR A 47 -7.36 6.64 -11.55
N SER A 48 -7.51 7.56 -12.50
CA SER A 48 -8.56 7.48 -13.53
C SER A 48 -8.10 6.71 -14.78
N PRO A 49 -8.91 5.77 -15.30
CA PRO A 49 -8.59 5.04 -16.53
C PRO A 49 -8.54 5.93 -17.77
N THR A 50 -9.10 7.15 -17.73
CA THR A 50 -9.10 8.11 -18.84
C THR A 50 -7.72 8.67 -19.19
N TYR A 51 -6.69 8.44 -18.36
CA TYR A 51 -5.34 8.95 -18.58
C TYR A 51 -4.36 7.80 -18.77
N ALA A 52 -3.50 7.90 -19.77
CA ALA A 52 -2.44 6.92 -20.05
C ALA A 52 -1.31 6.89 -19.01
N THR A 53 -1.18 7.91 -18.15
CA THR A 53 -0.08 8.04 -17.17
C THR A 53 -0.05 6.84 -16.21
N PRO A 54 0.95 5.93 -16.27
CA PRO A 54 0.95 4.76 -15.41
C PRO A 54 1.12 5.15 -13.93
N LEU A 55 0.47 4.41 -13.05
CA LEU A 55 0.60 4.57 -11.60
C LEU A 55 2.00 4.13 -11.15
N PRO A 56 2.83 5.03 -10.58
CA PRO A 56 4.16 4.67 -10.11
C PRO A 56 4.09 3.73 -8.90
N ALA A 57 4.88 2.66 -8.95
CA ALA A 57 4.76 1.58 -7.99
C ALA A 57 5.08 1.97 -6.53
N ARG A 58 5.95 2.96 -6.32
CA ARG A 58 6.23 3.57 -5.01
C ARG A 58 4.99 4.14 -4.30
N HIS A 59 3.88 4.37 -5.01
CA HIS A 59 2.65 4.92 -4.45
C HIS A 59 1.63 3.83 -4.06
N LEU A 60 1.85 2.57 -4.43
CA LEU A 60 0.90 1.48 -4.21
C LEU A 60 0.60 1.27 -2.73
N ALA A 61 1.63 1.14 -1.88
CA ALA A 61 1.45 0.94 -0.44
C ALA A 61 0.63 2.06 0.22
N THR A 62 0.89 3.31 -0.16
CA THR A 62 0.12 4.46 0.34
C THR A 62 -1.33 4.42 -0.12
N ILE A 63 -1.59 4.07 -1.38
CA ILE A 63 -2.94 3.98 -1.95
C ILE A 63 -3.75 2.88 -1.25
N VAL A 64 -3.19 1.67 -1.14
CA VAL A 64 -3.81 0.52 -0.46
C VAL A 64 -4.23 0.90 0.96
N ARG A 65 -3.33 1.55 1.70
CA ARG A 65 -3.58 2.01 3.07
C ARG A 65 -4.66 3.09 3.16
N VAL A 66 -4.58 4.15 2.34
CA VAL A 66 -5.50 5.30 2.41
C VAL A 66 -6.91 4.93 1.95
N CYS A 67 -7.00 4.09 0.92
CA CYS A 67 -8.25 3.60 0.38
C CYS A 67 -8.82 2.42 1.16
N HIS A 68 -8.12 1.92 2.19
CA HIS A 68 -8.56 0.77 3.00
C HIS A 68 -8.99 -0.41 2.12
N PHE A 69 -8.08 -0.90 1.29
CA PHE A 69 -8.37 -2.07 0.45
C PHE A 69 -8.67 -3.28 1.34
N SER A 70 -9.71 -4.03 0.97
CA SER A 70 -9.87 -5.41 1.44
C SER A 70 -8.83 -6.33 0.77
N ALA A 71 -8.60 -7.51 1.35
CA ALA A 71 -7.66 -8.49 0.78
C ALA A 71 -8.02 -8.86 -0.67
N ALA A 72 -9.30 -9.09 -0.96
CA ALA A 72 -9.79 -9.42 -2.29
C ALA A 72 -9.63 -8.26 -3.30
N GLU A 73 -9.91 -7.02 -2.88
CA GLU A 73 -9.68 -5.84 -3.72
C GLU A 73 -8.18 -5.67 -4.05
N GLN A 74 -7.32 -5.89 -3.06
CA GLN A 74 -5.86 -5.79 -3.22
C GLN A 74 -5.31 -6.85 -4.15
N GLU A 75 -5.68 -8.12 -3.97
CA GLU A 75 -5.26 -9.22 -4.84
C GLU A 75 -5.66 -8.94 -6.30
N ARG A 76 -6.95 -8.67 -6.53
CA ARG A 76 -7.49 -8.36 -7.86
C ARG A 76 -6.80 -7.17 -8.52
N PHE A 77 -6.53 -6.11 -7.76
CA PHE A 77 -5.86 -4.93 -8.27
C PHE A 77 -4.39 -5.20 -8.61
N LEU A 78 -3.66 -5.92 -7.75
CA LEU A 78 -2.24 -6.21 -7.94
C LEU A 78 -2.00 -7.17 -9.11
N GLU A 79 -2.88 -8.15 -9.31
CA GLU A 79 -2.84 -9.05 -10.47
C GLU A 79 -2.93 -8.26 -11.78
N ALA A 80 -3.93 -7.36 -11.89
CA ALA A 80 -4.07 -6.49 -13.05
C ALA A 80 -2.90 -5.50 -13.21
N TYR A 81 -2.39 -4.97 -12.09
CA TYR A 81 -1.24 -4.07 -12.11
C TYR A 81 0.04 -4.77 -12.60
N GLN A 82 0.24 -6.03 -12.22
CA GLN A 82 1.39 -6.85 -12.64
C GLN A 82 1.35 -7.14 -14.14
N ALA A 83 0.17 -7.47 -14.68
CA ALA A 83 -0.02 -7.66 -16.11
C ALA A 83 0.38 -6.43 -16.93
N ALA A 84 0.10 -5.22 -16.42
CA ALA A 84 0.48 -3.96 -17.06
C ALA A 84 1.96 -3.58 -16.88
N HIS A 85 2.68 -4.21 -15.95
CA HIS A 85 4.04 -3.84 -15.58
C HIS A 85 4.94 -5.08 -15.33
N PRO A 86 5.24 -5.87 -16.38
CA PRO A 86 6.11 -7.04 -16.24
C PRO A 86 7.48 -6.62 -15.69
N GLY A 87 7.87 -7.21 -14.55
CA GLY A 87 9.17 -6.96 -13.90
C GLY A 87 9.30 -5.65 -13.10
N LYS A 88 8.21 -4.90 -12.89
CA LYS A 88 8.24 -3.63 -12.11
C LYS A 88 7.35 -3.63 -10.87
N LEU A 89 6.99 -4.80 -10.33
CA LEU A 89 6.52 -4.78 -8.94
C LEU A 89 7.74 -4.43 -8.07
N PRO A 90 7.74 -3.29 -7.36
CA PRO A 90 8.59 -3.16 -6.20
C PRO A 90 8.22 -4.33 -5.31
N ASP A 91 9.20 -4.88 -4.61
CA ASP A 91 8.90 -5.70 -3.45
C ASP A 91 8.00 -4.84 -2.56
N LEU A 92 6.69 -5.12 -2.54
CA LEU A 92 5.72 -4.38 -1.73
C LEU A 92 5.90 -4.73 -0.23
N GLY A 93 7.11 -5.16 0.12
CA GLY A 93 7.34 -6.34 0.92
C GLY A 93 6.60 -7.54 0.36
N HIS A 94 7.18 -8.72 0.50
CA HIS A 94 6.41 -9.80 1.07
C HIS A 94 5.62 -9.19 2.23
N SER A 95 4.32 -8.98 2.06
CA SER A 95 3.46 -8.96 3.22
C SER A 95 3.56 -10.41 3.72
N GLU A 96 4.57 -10.70 4.55
CA GLU A 96 4.67 -11.90 5.36
C GLU A 96 3.46 -11.90 6.31
N LYS A 97 2.23 -11.97 5.78
CA LYS A 97 0.97 -11.91 6.53
C LYS A 97 1.08 -11.00 7.77
N LEU A 98 1.69 -9.82 7.62
CA LEU A 98 2.07 -9.04 8.80
C LEU A 98 0.80 -8.44 9.38
N ARG A 99 0.41 -8.95 10.55
CA ARG A 99 -0.78 -8.48 11.25
C ARG A 99 -0.39 -7.29 12.12
N HIS A 100 -1.05 -6.16 11.90
CA HIS A 100 -0.87 -4.99 12.76
C HIS A 100 -1.40 -5.28 14.16
N LEU A 101 -0.54 -5.14 15.18
CA LEU A 101 -0.87 -5.28 16.59
C LEU A 101 -0.65 -3.93 17.28
N SER A 102 -1.70 -3.39 17.91
CA SER A 102 -1.62 -2.18 18.74
C SER A 102 -1.63 -2.61 20.21
N LEU A 103 -0.66 -2.13 20.99
CA LEU A 103 -0.48 -2.47 22.40
C LEU A 103 -0.60 -1.21 23.24
N MET A 104 -1.40 -1.28 24.30
CA MET A 104 -1.38 -0.29 25.37
C MET A 104 -0.34 -0.73 26.39
N VAL A 105 0.65 0.11 26.66
CA VAL A 105 1.71 -0.17 27.62
C VAL A 105 1.68 0.84 28.76
N PRO A 106 2.19 0.48 29.96
CA PRO A 106 2.33 1.43 31.05
C PRO A 106 3.24 2.59 30.65
N ASP A 107 2.82 3.82 30.96
CA ASP A 107 3.72 4.96 30.96
C ASP A 107 4.42 5.02 32.31
N PHE A 108 5.75 4.92 32.32
CA PHE A 108 6.53 4.96 33.55
C PHE A 108 6.76 6.39 34.08
N GLY A 109 6.31 7.42 33.36
CA GLY A 109 6.56 8.82 33.71
C GLY A 109 8.05 9.21 33.64
N ASP A 110 8.89 8.34 33.06
CA ASP A 110 10.33 8.51 32.89
C ASP A 110 10.68 8.12 31.46
N GLU A 111 11.11 9.10 30.69
CA GLU A 111 11.40 8.96 29.26
C GLU A 111 12.49 7.91 28.99
N ARG A 112 13.47 7.76 29.89
CA ARG A 112 14.50 6.73 29.73
C ARG A 112 13.93 5.33 29.89
N LYS A 113 13.03 5.14 30.86
CA LYS A 113 12.37 3.84 31.08
C LYS A 113 11.39 3.51 29.96
N ASN A 114 10.68 4.51 29.44
CA ASN A 114 9.80 4.34 28.29
C ASN A 114 10.59 3.92 27.04
N ARG A 115 11.74 4.56 26.76
CA ARG A 115 12.63 4.13 25.66
C ARG A 115 13.14 2.70 25.84
N LEU A 116 13.57 2.32 27.05
CA LEU A 116 14.02 0.95 27.32
C LEU A 116 12.91 -0.08 27.11
N LEU A 117 11.66 0.27 27.43
CA LEU A 117 10.50 -0.58 27.16
C LEU A 117 10.25 -0.72 25.65
N GLU A 118 10.27 0.39 24.92
CA GLU A 118 10.09 0.41 23.46
C GLU A 118 11.18 -0.42 22.76
N GLU A 119 12.44 -0.25 23.17
CA GLU A 119 13.58 -1.03 22.67
C GLU A 119 13.39 -2.53 22.95
N ALA A 120 13.01 -2.90 24.19
CA ALA A 120 12.77 -4.29 24.56
C ALA A 120 11.62 -4.94 23.76
N ILE A 121 10.54 -4.20 23.47
CA ILE A 121 9.43 -4.68 22.64
C ILE A 121 9.90 -4.86 21.19
N SER A 122 10.66 -3.89 20.65
CA SER A 122 11.21 -3.97 19.30
C SER A 122 12.11 -5.19 19.13
N ASP A 123 13.05 -5.40 20.07
CA ASP A 123 13.96 -6.54 20.07
C ASP A 123 13.22 -7.88 20.14
N LEU A 124 12.16 -7.97 20.94
CA LEU A 124 11.33 -9.17 21.02
C LEU A 124 10.65 -9.46 19.68
N VAL A 125 10.09 -8.45 19.02
CA VAL A 125 9.45 -8.60 17.71
C VAL A 125 10.47 -9.06 16.66
N GLN A 126 11.67 -8.49 16.65
CA GLN A 126 12.75 -8.91 15.74
C GLN A 126 13.11 -10.39 15.93
N LYS A 127 13.18 -10.87 17.18
CA LYS A 127 13.42 -12.29 17.46
C LYS A 127 12.30 -13.19 16.97
N ILE A 128 11.05 -12.77 17.10
CA ILE A 128 9.89 -13.53 16.59
C ILE A 128 9.95 -13.65 15.07
N VAL A 129 10.27 -12.55 14.36
CA VAL A 129 10.43 -12.54 12.90
C VAL A 129 11.57 -13.47 12.45
N ALA A 130 12.70 -13.46 13.17
CA ALA A 130 13.81 -14.37 12.86
C ALA A 130 13.43 -15.86 12.99
N ILE A 131 12.51 -16.21 13.89
CA ILE A 131 12.00 -17.57 14.04
C ILE A 131 11.07 -17.95 12.88
N SER A 132 10.24 -17.01 12.40
CA SER A 132 9.33 -17.28 11.26
C SER A 132 10.05 -17.40 9.92
N GLY A 133 11.18 -16.72 9.74
CA GLY A 133 12.02 -16.82 8.54
C GLY A 133 12.99 -18.00 8.49
N ALA A 134 13.14 -18.77 9.58
CA ALA A 134 14.05 -19.93 9.66
C ALA A 134 13.39 -21.26 9.24
N SER A 135 12.17 -21.22 8.71
CA SER A 135 11.51 -22.37 8.10
C SER A 135 11.74 -22.35 6.58
N GLU A 136 12.93 -22.77 6.17
CA GLU A 136 13.35 -23.39 4.88
C GLU A 136 14.85 -23.15 4.60
#